data_AF-A0A368UDV7-F1
#
_entry.id   AF-A0A368UDV7-F1
#
_cell.length_a   1.000
_cell.length_b   1.000
_cell.length_c   1.000
_cell.angle_alpha   90.00
_cell.angle_beta   90.00
_cell.angle_gamma   90.00
#
_symmetry.space_group_name_H-M   'P 1'
#
loop_
_entity.id
_entity.type
_entity.pdbx_description
1 polymer ?
#
loop_
_entity_poly.entity_id
_entity_poly.type
_entity_poly.pdbx_seq_one_letter_code
_entity_poly.pdbx_strand_id
1 'polypeptide(L)'
;MANFTFKGVDLSPFLNVLEIQRTVGNERSLTTDDLFDTGVELKNVSYGAKIIKVKVALASRSVSPNEFVDTIEYSGINTRNLNALRERIAMLLRAKEPYKLELPDEPNRFYMALPKGDIELKGISDWYDETTIEFFVPDGLAHTNSTREFEFAKNSDGVWETEIENNGSEDATVNYEIKLKKESGFIGIVSEYGAMQFGKYDESDGYMDRKNVTVLSNQKGDFANWTDGTKNYENTNKIVTTKMTADKSYGGRLGLLSSSFKTSGTSGALQYGAVKEYTLSNPISQWYIWARAWFETGLMGQTGAWCLTVLDEKNRLIAGMAIEKDDTVGNTAYVRFLMGDGSGGSRVVKTIDFTPSYWVPPNPYGTESRNQNRNMFDLVKEKDRVQFFWYGGYYPYYDSRLSSVKAKKIQFFVGQYAGRNTTDRKVTHHYLNDFIFQELHVDYWKDVPNRYPSWSTIAIDGENGQIKVNNQIRLDDEILGTTYFKVPPGKTKVQLLVSSFAEVESATATIQEVYI
;
A
#
# COMPACT_ATOMS: atom_id res chain seq x y z
N MET A 1 3.72 35.31 -39.49
CA MET A 1 2.99 34.80 -40.66
C MET A 1 2.76 33.33 -40.42
N ALA A 2 1.56 32.81 -40.67
CA ALA A 2 1.34 31.37 -40.60
C ALA A 2 2.17 30.69 -41.71
N ASN A 3 2.87 29.63 -41.38
CA ASN A 3 3.82 28.99 -42.30
C ASN A 3 3.10 27.94 -43.14
N PHE A 4 3.43 27.86 -44.43
CA PHE A 4 3.04 26.72 -45.25
C PHE A 4 4.00 25.57 -44.93
N THR A 5 3.56 24.59 -44.15
CA THR A 5 4.40 23.46 -43.73
C THR A 5 3.87 22.13 -44.26
N PHE A 6 4.78 21.25 -44.64
CA PHE A 6 4.46 19.87 -45.00
C PHE A 6 5.53 18.96 -44.42
N LYS A 7 5.12 17.87 -43.76
CA LYS A 7 6.04 16.90 -43.13
C LYS A 7 7.03 17.58 -42.15
N GLY A 8 6.55 18.61 -41.45
CA GLY A 8 7.34 19.40 -40.51
C GLY A 8 8.40 20.31 -41.14
N VAL A 9 8.43 20.46 -42.47
CA VAL A 9 9.33 21.38 -43.18
C VAL A 9 8.55 22.61 -43.64
N ASP A 10 9.09 23.80 -43.38
CA ASP A 10 8.55 25.05 -43.91
C ASP A 10 8.85 25.16 -45.41
N LEU A 11 7.79 25.21 -46.21
CA LEU A 11 7.84 25.33 -47.67
C LEU A 11 7.82 26.79 -48.14
N SER A 12 7.48 27.74 -47.26
CA SER A 12 7.38 29.17 -47.58
C SER A 12 8.65 29.76 -48.23
N PRO A 13 9.88 29.33 -47.90
CA PRO A 13 11.09 29.79 -48.60
C PRO A 13 11.20 29.33 -50.06
N PHE A 14 10.46 28.30 -50.46
CA PHE A 14 10.54 27.70 -51.79
C PHE A 14 9.29 27.95 -52.63
N LEU A 15 8.13 28.10 -51.97
CA LEU A 15 6.81 28.18 -52.58
C LEU A 15 6.05 29.37 -52.01
N ASN A 16 5.72 30.33 -52.88
CA ASN A 16 4.84 31.43 -52.54
C ASN A 16 3.38 31.00 -52.80
N VAL A 17 2.57 30.92 -51.75
CA VAL A 17 1.14 30.58 -51.89
C VAL A 17 0.40 31.74 -52.57
N LEU A 18 -0.22 31.46 -53.71
CA LEU A 18 -1.03 32.42 -54.46
C LEU A 18 -2.51 32.27 -54.14
N GLU A 19 -2.98 31.04 -54.03
CA GLU A 19 -4.40 30.71 -53.84
C GLU A 19 -4.54 29.34 -53.20
N ILE A 20 -5.51 29.20 -52.29
CA ILE A 20 -5.88 27.92 -51.68
C ILE A 20 -7.35 27.69 -52.00
N GLN A 21 -7.64 26.55 -52.64
CA GLN A 21 -9.00 26.12 -52.97
C GLN A 21 -9.29 24.79 -52.27
N ARG A 22 -10.42 24.75 -51.57
CA ARG A 22 -10.93 23.55 -50.89
C ARG A 22 -12.45 23.62 -50.81
N THR A 23 -13.08 22.46 -50.70
CA THR A 23 -14.53 22.36 -50.52
C THR A 23 -14.93 22.65 -49.08
N VAL A 24 -16.11 23.26 -48.89
CA VAL A 24 -16.71 23.56 -47.57
C VAL A 24 -17.11 22.28 -46.81
N GLY A 25 -17.18 21.14 -47.51
CA GLY A 25 -17.37 19.84 -46.89
C GLY A 25 -16.86 18.73 -47.78
N ASN A 26 -16.97 17.50 -47.27
CA ASN A 26 -16.51 16.31 -47.97
C ASN A 26 -17.55 15.81 -48.98
N GLU A 27 -17.08 15.07 -49.98
CA GLU A 27 -17.96 14.39 -50.93
C GLU A 27 -18.88 13.43 -50.17
N ARG A 28 -20.18 13.40 -50.52
CA ARG A 28 -21.16 12.52 -49.89
C ARG A 28 -21.51 11.40 -50.84
N SER A 29 -21.27 10.16 -50.43
CA SER A 29 -21.76 8.99 -51.15
C SER A 29 -23.03 8.48 -50.45
N LEU A 30 -24.11 8.35 -51.23
CA LEU A 30 -25.41 7.88 -50.76
C LEU A 30 -25.63 6.45 -51.26
N THR A 31 -25.97 5.55 -50.36
CA THR A 31 -26.46 4.21 -50.71
C THR A 31 -27.96 4.17 -50.51
N THR A 32 -28.71 3.86 -51.56
CA THR A 32 -30.18 3.90 -51.56
C THR A 32 -30.78 2.65 -52.17
N ASP A 33 -31.93 2.21 -51.66
CA ASP A 33 -32.75 1.16 -52.26
C ASP A 33 -34.04 1.74 -52.83
N ASP A 34 -34.48 1.26 -53.99
CA ASP A 34 -35.73 1.71 -54.60
C ASP A 34 -36.96 1.21 -53.81
N LEU A 35 -37.93 2.11 -53.60
CA LEU A 35 -39.22 1.76 -53.02
C LEU A 35 -40.22 1.34 -54.11
N PHE A 36 -41.19 0.48 -53.75
CA PHE A 36 -42.12 -0.15 -54.71
C PHE A 36 -43.00 0.82 -55.52
N ASP A 37 -43.35 1.99 -54.97
CA ASP A 37 -44.22 2.96 -55.65
C ASP A 37 -43.47 4.24 -56.07
N THR A 38 -43.00 5.04 -55.10
CA THR A 38 -42.25 6.28 -55.38
C THR A 38 -41.16 6.53 -54.34
N GLY A 39 -39.99 6.95 -54.81
CA GLY A 39 -38.85 7.34 -53.97
C GLY A 39 -37.86 6.22 -53.69
N VAL A 40 -36.89 6.52 -52.84
CA VAL A 40 -35.81 5.61 -52.43
C VAL A 40 -35.65 5.65 -50.91
N GLU A 41 -35.28 4.53 -50.31
CA GLU A 41 -34.89 4.43 -48.90
C GLU A 41 -33.37 4.68 -48.78
N LEU A 42 -32.98 5.68 -48.00
CA LEU A 42 -31.57 5.95 -47.71
C LEU A 42 -31.03 4.91 -46.72
N LYS A 43 -30.11 4.06 -47.18
CA LYS A 43 -29.46 3.04 -46.34
C LYS A 43 -28.26 3.56 -45.60
N ASN A 44 -27.43 4.37 -46.27
CA ASN A 44 -26.20 4.88 -45.68
C ASN A 44 -25.75 6.19 -46.34
N VAL A 45 -25.08 7.04 -45.56
CA VAL A 45 -24.36 8.23 -46.01
C VAL A 45 -22.92 8.10 -45.54
N SER A 46 -21.96 8.18 -46.47
CA SER A 46 -20.54 8.23 -46.13
C SER A 46 -19.90 9.50 -46.67
N TYR A 47 -18.91 10.00 -45.94
CA TYR A 47 -18.10 11.15 -46.33
C TYR A 47 -16.77 10.67 -46.92
N GLY A 48 -16.43 11.18 -48.10
CA GLY A 48 -15.19 10.88 -48.81
C GLY A 48 -14.01 11.73 -48.34
N ALA A 49 -12.85 11.47 -48.93
CA ALA A 49 -11.65 12.26 -48.72
C ALA A 49 -11.83 13.73 -49.16
N LYS A 50 -10.98 14.61 -48.63
CA LYS A 50 -10.91 16.03 -49.05
C LYS A 50 -9.74 16.24 -49.99
N ILE A 51 -9.93 17.08 -51.02
CA ILE A 51 -8.85 17.53 -51.90
C ILE A 51 -8.65 19.03 -51.69
N ILE A 52 -7.44 19.41 -51.30
CA ILE A 52 -7.03 20.81 -51.15
C ILE A 52 -6.08 21.13 -52.30
N LYS A 53 -6.42 22.15 -53.10
CA LYS A 53 -5.58 22.61 -54.20
C LYS A 53 -4.86 23.87 -53.78
N VAL A 54 -3.54 23.83 -53.75
CA VAL A 54 -2.70 24.97 -53.38
C VAL A 54 -1.99 25.45 -54.64
N LYS A 55 -2.40 26.60 -55.15
CA LYS A 55 -1.71 27.28 -56.25
C LYS A 55 -0.51 28.02 -55.68
N VAL A 56 0.68 27.71 -56.20
CA VAL A 56 1.95 28.25 -55.73
C VAL A 56 2.74 28.85 -56.89
N ALA A 57 3.51 29.89 -56.57
CA ALA A 57 4.55 30.43 -57.42
C ALA A 57 5.93 29.98 -56.92
N LEU A 58 6.80 29.70 -57.87
CA LEU A 58 8.20 29.37 -57.65
C LEU A 58 9.05 30.44 -58.33
N ALA A 59 9.94 31.08 -57.59
CA ALA A 59 10.84 32.10 -58.15
C ALA A 59 12.28 31.78 -57.75
N SER A 60 13.17 31.68 -58.73
CA SER A 60 14.60 31.45 -58.51
C SER A 60 15.37 32.74 -58.15
N ARG A 61 14.71 33.91 -58.28
CA ARG A 61 15.14 35.25 -57.86
C ARG A 61 13.96 36.10 -57.36
N SER A 62 14.21 36.98 -56.40
CA SER A 62 13.24 38.01 -55.98
C SER A 62 13.28 39.18 -56.97
N VAL A 63 12.12 39.69 -57.39
CA VAL A 63 12.02 40.92 -58.17
C VAL A 63 11.25 41.92 -57.32
N SER A 64 11.96 42.77 -56.59
CA SER A 64 11.35 43.95 -55.98
C SER A 64 11.10 44.98 -57.08
N PRO A 65 9.93 45.64 -57.15
CA PRO A 65 9.64 46.62 -58.20
C PRO A 65 10.55 47.87 -58.20
N ASN A 66 11.44 48.05 -57.20
CA ASN A 66 11.96 49.40 -56.93
C ASN A 66 13.32 49.51 -56.19
N GLU A 67 14.33 48.65 -56.39
CA GLU A 67 15.62 48.86 -55.69
C GLU A 67 16.90 48.76 -56.54
N PHE A 68 17.66 49.86 -56.46
CA PHE A 68 19.12 49.90 -56.57
C PHE A 68 19.73 48.90 -55.57
N VAL A 69 20.70 48.11 -56.04
CA VAL A 69 21.37 47.06 -55.27
C VAL A 69 22.40 47.68 -54.32
N ASP A 70 22.22 47.51 -53.02
CA ASP A 70 23.28 47.73 -52.02
C ASP A 70 24.12 46.43 -51.85
N THR A 71 25.43 46.61 -51.79
CA THR A 71 26.46 45.63 -52.21
C THR A 71 27.07 44.77 -51.09
N ILE A 72 26.41 44.60 -49.94
CA ILE A 72 27.05 43.93 -48.80
C ILE A 72 26.08 43.05 -48.00
N GLU A 73 25.53 41.99 -48.62
CA GLU A 73 25.27 40.71 -47.96
C GLU A 73 24.82 39.64 -48.98
N TYR A 74 25.54 38.53 -49.03
CA TYR A 74 25.30 37.43 -49.97
C TYR A 74 24.17 36.52 -49.46
N SER A 75 23.05 36.42 -50.19
CA SER A 75 22.12 35.31 -50.03
C SER A 75 22.82 34.01 -50.48
N GLY A 76 23.06 33.07 -49.58
CA GLY A 76 23.78 31.81 -49.81
C GLY A 76 23.06 30.77 -50.69
N ILE A 77 22.28 31.20 -51.68
CA ILE A 77 21.62 30.32 -52.64
C ILE A 77 22.03 30.77 -54.05
N ASN A 78 22.83 29.96 -54.72
CA ASN A 78 23.17 30.16 -56.13
C ASN A 78 22.02 29.57 -57.01
N THR A 79 20.80 30.14 -56.95
CA THR A 79 19.60 29.69 -57.71
C THR A 79 19.44 30.41 -59.05
N ARG A 80 20.47 30.45 -59.88
CA ARG A 80 20.24 30.79 -61.31
C ARG A 80 19.60 29.64 -62.11
N ASN A 81 19.22 28.54 -61.45
CA ASN A 81 18.67 27.36 -62.12
C ASN A 81 17.35 26.91 -61.47
N LEU A 82 16.25 27.24 -62.14
CA LEU A 82 14.90 26.81 -61.76
C LEU A 82 14.79 25.27 -61.62
N ASN A 83 15.57 24.50 -62.38
CA ASN A 83 15.54 23.03 -62.29
C ASN A 83 16.06 22.49 -60.95
N ALA A 84 17.04 23.14 -60.32
CA ALA A 84 17.51 22.73 -59.00
C ALA A 84 16.45 22.99 -57.90
N LEU A 85 15.69 24.08 -58.03
CA LEU A 85 14.55 24.36 -57.15
C LEU A 85 13.43 23.32 -57.35
N ARG A 86 13.18 22.89 -58.59
CA ARG A 86 12.23 21.82 -58.93
C ARG A 86 12.60 20.49 -58.26
N GLU A 87 13.85 20.04 -58.40
CA GLU A 87 14.34 18.80 -57.77
C GLU A 87 14.17 18.84 -56.24
N ARG A 88 14.48 19.99 -55.63
CA ARG A 88 14.33 20.18 -54.18
C ARG A 88 12.88 20.09 -53.73
N ILE A 89 11.95 20.73 -54.45
CA ILE A 89 10.52 20.67 -54.13
C ILE A 89 9.96 19.26 -54.32
N ALA A 90 10.37 18.56 -55.38
CA ALA A 90 10.01 17.17 -55.59
C ALA A 90 10.48 16.26 -54.44
N MET A 91 11.68 16.51 -53.90
CA MET A 91 12.17 15.80 -52.71
C MET A 91 11.33 16.10 -51.46
N LEU A 92 10.93 17.34 -51.24
CA LEU A 92 10.16 17.78 -50.08
C LEU A 92 8.71 17.25 -50.09
N LEU A 93 8.09 17.21 -51.28
CA LEU A 93 6.72 16.72 -51.46
C LEU A 93 6.63 15.19 -51.60
N ARG A 94 7.77 14.49 -51.68
CA ARG A 94 7.77 13.02 -51.77
C ARG A 94 7.25 12.39 -50.48
N ALA A 95 6.07 11.80 -50.55
CA ALA A 95 5.41 11.11 -49.46
C ALA A 95 4.81 9.78 -49.92
N LYS A 96 4.83 8.76 -49.04
CA LYS A 96 4.20 7.45 -49.28
C LYS A 96 2.98 7.21 -48.38
N GLU A 97 2.77 8.08 -47.42
CA GLU A 97 1.71 8.07 -46.42
C GLU A 97 1.31 9.52 -46.13
N PRO A 98 0.13 9.77 -45.55
CA PRO A 98 -0.31 11.12 -45.20
C PRO A 98 0.61 11.74 -44.14
N TYR A 99 1.00 13.00 -44.35
CA TYR A 99 1.76 13.78 -43.38
C TYR A 99 1.03 15.07 -43.04
N LYS A 100 1.41 15.65 -41.89
CA LYS A 100 0.91 16.94 -41.43
C LYS A 100 1.15 18.03 -42.49
N LEU A 101 0.06 18.66 -42.93
CA LEU A 101 -0.02 19.82 -43.80
C LEU A 101 -0.63 20.98 -43.02
N GLU A 102 0.10 22.09 -42.90
CA GLU A 102 -0.39 23.34 -42.31
C GLU A 102 -0.39 24.43 -43.38
N LEU A 103 -1.50 25.17 -43.44
CA LEU A 103 -1.72 26.19 -44.46
C LEU A 103 -1.83 27.58 -43.82
N PRO A 104 -1.37 28.64 -44.51
CA PRO A 104 -1.27 29.97 -43.93
C PRO A 104 -2.63 30.64 -43.68
N ASP A 105 -3.69 30.21 -44.34
CA ASP A 105 -5.04 30.79 -44.24
C ASP A 105 -5.87 30.23 -43.07
N GLU A 106 -5.44 29.10 -42.49
CA GLU A 106 -6.05 28.48 -41.30
C GLU A 106 -5.01 28.21 -40.21
N PRO A 107 -4.59 29.24 -39.45
CA PRO A 107 -3.66 29.06 -38.34
C PRO A 107 -4.26 28.12 -37.27
N ASN A 108 -3.40 27.34 -36.61
CA ASN A 108 -3.73 26.33 -35.60
C ASN A 108 -4.49 25.09 -36.08
N ARG A 109 -4.67 24.93 -37.39
CA ARG A 109 -5.23 23.71 -37.99
C ARG A 109 -4.20 22.98 -38.84
N PHE A 110 -4.35 21.67 -38.93
CA PHE A 110 -3.57 20.84 -39.83
C PHE A 110 -4.42 19.76 -40.48
N TYR A 111 -3.93 19.24 -41.60
CA TYR A 111 -4.53 18.16 -42.35
C TYR A 111 -3.54 16.99 -42.45
N MET A 112 -4.04 15.75 -42.39
CA MET A 112 -3.23 14.59 -42.72
C MET A 112 -3.30 14.35 -44.22
N ALA A 113 -2.31 14.87 -44.96
CA ALA A 113 -2.39 15.04 -46.40
C ALA A 113 -1.27 14.34 -47.18
N LEU A 114 -1.55 14.01 -48.44
CA LEU A 114 -0.63 13.42 -49.39
C LEU A 114 -0.68 14.20 -50.71
N PRO A 115 0.44 14.68 -51.27
CA PRO A 115 0.47 15.24 -52.62
C PRO A 115 -0.02 14.21 -53.65
N LYS A 116 -0.97 14.61 -54.48
CA LYS A 116 -1.67 13.76 -55.44
C LYS A 116 -1.38 14.22 -56.87
N GLY A 117 -1.13 13.24 -57.73
CA GLY A 117 -0.95 13.47 -59.17
C GLY A 117 0.40 14.06 -59.53
N ASP A 118 0.53 14.42 -60.80
CA ASP A 118 1.71 15.08 -61.33
C ASP A 118 1.67 16.58 -61.05
N ILE A 119 2.79 17.15 -60.60
CA ILE A 119 2.93 18.59 -60.38
C ILE A 119 3.51 19.19 -61.66
N GLU A 120 2.62 19.62 -62.55
CA GLU A 120 2.99 20.23 -63.82
C GLU A 120 3.19 21.74 -63.68
N LEU A 121 4.29 22.25 -64.23
CA LEU A 121 4.58 23.68 -64.25
C LEU A 121 4.11 24.31 -65.56
N LYS A 122 3.69 25.57 -65.50
CA LYS A 122 3.17 26.28 -66.68
C LYS A 122 4.24 26.72 -67.69
N GLY A 123 5.52 26.78 -67.29
CA GLY A 123 6.62 27.20 -68.15
C GLY A 123 6.62 28.69 -68.44
N ILE A 124 6.27 29.53 -67.46
CA ILE A 124 6.10 30.99 -67.64
C ILE A 124 7.43 31.68 -68.02
N SER A 125 8.52 31.35 -67.32
CA SER A 125 9.86 31.89 -67.62
C SER A 125 10.97 31.00 -67.06
N ASP A 126 12.22 31.35 -67.35
CA ASP A 126 13.42 30.65 -66.86
C ASP A 126 13.71 30.86 -65.37
N TRP A 127 13.01 31.81 -64.73
CA TRP A 127 13.25 32.20 -63.33
C TRP A 127 11.98 32.23 -62.47
N TYR A 128 10.80 32.23 -63.07
CA TYR A 128 9.49 32.24 -62.41
C TYR A 128 8.54 31.26 -63.09
N ASP A 129 7.81 30.50 -62.28
CA ASP A 129 6.79 29.58 -62.75
C ASP A 129 5.64 29.44 -61.73
N GLU A 130 4.52 28.89 -62.18
CA GLU A 130 3.37 28.59 -61.33
C GLU A 130 2.93 27.14 -61.49
N THR A 131 2.38 26.58 -60.43
CA THR A 131 1.73 25.27 -60.44
C THR A 131 0.64 25.17 -59.39
N THR A 132 -0.16 24.12 -59.46
CA THR A 132 -1.17 23.77 -58.47
C THR A 132 -0.82 22.39 -57.91
N ILE A 133 -0.60 22.34 -56.59
CA ILE A 133 -0.36 21.09 -55.88
C ILE A 133 -1.70 20.64 -55.31
N GLU A 134 -2.16 19.45 -55.69
CA GLU A 134 -3.33 18.82 -55.09
C GLU A 134 -2.89 17.98 -53.89
N PHE A 135 -3.46 18.25 -52.72
CA PHE A 135 -3.26 17.49 -51.51
C PHE A 135 -4.52 16.66 -51.23
N PHE A 136 -4.35 15.34 -51.24
CA PHE A 136 -5.35 14.37 -50.86
C PHE A 136 -5.32 14.14 -49.34
N VAL A 137 -6.42 14.42 -48.68
CA VAL A 137 -6.60 14.29 -47.23
C VAL A 137 -7.54 13.10 -47.00
N PRO A 138 -7.03 11.91 -46.63
CA PRO A 138 -7.83 10.69 -46.65
C PRO A 138 -8.99 10.67 -45.64
N ASP A 139 -8.77 11.19 -44.43
CA ASP A 139 -9.82 11.31 -43.40
C ASP A 139 -10.82 12.43 -43.73
N GLY A 140 -10.41 13.38 -44.58
CA GLY A 140 -11.19 14.53 -44.98
C GLY A 140 -11.36 15.57 -43.87
N LEU A 141 -10.56 15.54 -42.81
CA LEU A 141 -10.76 16.36 -41.61
C LEU A 141 -9.60 17.34 -41.37
N ALA A 142 -9.93 18.47 -40.75
CA ALA A 142 -8.99 19.43 -40.19
C ALA A 142 -8.86 19.22 -38.68
N HIS A 143 -7.65 18.97 -38.21
CA HIS A 143 -7.32 18.72 -36.81
C HIS A 143 -6.74 19.97 -36.16
N THR A 144 -7.00 20.19 -34.86
CA THR A 144 -6.38 21.32 -34.14
C THR A 144 -5.01 20.96 -33.58
N ASN A 145 -4.08 21.93 -33.57
CA ASN A 145 -2.80 21.79 -32.87
C ASN A 145 -2.92 21.96 -31.34
N SER A 146 -4.02 22.56 -30.88
CA SER A 146 -4.31 22.77 -29.48
C SER A 146 -5.23 21.68 -28.94
N THR A 147 -4.99 21.29 -27.70
CA THR A 147 -5.91 20.51 -26.89
C THR A 147 -6.69 21.43 -25.97
N ARG A 148 -7.90 21.02 -25.59
CA ARG A 148 -8.70 21.69 -24.55
C ARG A 148 -8.83 20.78 -23.36
N GLU A 149 -8.62 21.34 -22.17
CA GLU A 149 -8.67 20.63 -20.90
C GLU A 149 -9.89 21.08 -20.10
N PHE A 150 -10.54 20.12 -19.44
CA PHE A 150 -11.72 20.28 -18.61
C PHE A 150 -11.45 19.65 -17.25
N GLU A 151 -11.44 20.46 -16.20
CA GLU A 151 -11.26 19.97 -14.84
C GLU A 151 -12.56 19.35 -14.30
N PHE A 152 -12.42 18.27 -13.54
CA PHE A 152 -13.55 17.71 -12.79
C PHE A 152 -13.75 18.49 -11.49
N ALA A 153 -15.00 18.64 -11.08
CA ALA A 153 -15.39 19.20 -9.79
C ALA A 153 -16.44 18.31 -9.13
N LYS A 154 -16.52 18.34 -7.79
CA LYS A 154 -17.59 17.61 -7.08
C LYS A 154 -18.93 18.32 -7.26
N ASN A 155 -19.95 17.57 -7.67
CA ASN A 155 -21.33 18.03 -7.71
C ASN A 155 -21.98 18.02 -6.31
N SER A 156 -23.27 18.35 -6.22
CA SER A 156 -24.04 18.39 -4.96
C SER A 156 -24.08 17.05 -4.20
N ASP A 157 -23.94 15.95 -4.93
CA ASP A 157 -23.96 14.58 -4.39
C ASP A 157 -22.54 14.07 -4.05
N GLY A 158 -21.52 14.92 -4.21
CA GLY A 158 -20.12 14.61 -3.93
C GLY A 158 -19.40 13.79 -5.00
N VAL A 159 -20.03 13.56 -6.16
CA VAL A 159 -19.47 12.84 -7.31
C VAL A 159 -18.66 13.81 -8.16
N TRP A 160 -17.48 13.38 -8.62
CA TRP A 160 -16.66 14.17 -9.54
C TRP A 160 -17.30 14.18 -10.92
N GLU A 161 -17.53 15.37 -11.47
CA GLU A 161 -18.20 15.59 -12.74
C GLU A 161 -17.53 16.73 -13.52
N THR A 162 -17.54 16.64 -14.84
CA THR A 162 -17.17 17.74 -15.74
C THR A 162 -18.11 17.79 -16.95
N GLU A 163 -18.20 18.97 -17.59
CA GLU A 163 -18.93 19.17 -18.84
C GLU A 163 -17.92 19.48 -19.94
N ILE A 164 -17.73 18.53 -20.85
CA ILE A 164 -16.85 18.65 -22.00
C ILE A 164 -17.63 19.33 -23.11
N GLU A 165 -17.15 20.49 -23.56
CA GLU A 165 -17.73 21.23 -24.68
C GLU A 165 -16.86 21.04 -25.93
N ASN A 166 -17.31 20.20 -26.86
CA ASN A 166 -16.67 20.00 -28.15
C ASN A 166 -17.21 21.04 -29.17
N ASN A 167 -16.37 22.03 -29.53
CA ASN A 167 -16.69 23.02 -30.55
C ASN A 167 -16.25 22.59 -31.96
N GLY A 168 -15.76 21.37 -32.11
CA GLY A 168 -15.53 20.72 -33.40
C GLY A 168 -16.84 20.39 -34.12
N SER A 169 -16.71 19.92 -35.36
CA SER A 169 -17.86 19.42 -36.13
C SER A 169 -17.98 17.90 -36.15
N GLU A 170 -17.01 17.20 -35.56
CA GLU A 170 -16.94 15.73 -35.47
C GLU A 170 -16.70 15.27 -34.02
N ASP A 171 -16.92 13.98 -33.79
CA ASP A 171 -16.69 13.32 -32.51
C ASP A 171 -15.20 13.36 -32.12
N ALA A 172 -14.91 13.86 -30.92
CA ALA A 172 -13.56 13.94 -30.39
C ALA A 172 -13.25 12.78 -29.43
N THR A 173 -12.04 12.23 -29.51
CA THR A 173 -11.51 11.30 -28.50
C THR A 173 -11.18 12.07 -27.22
N VAL A 174 -11.34 11.40 -26.07
CA VAL A 174 -11.08 12.02 -24.76
C VAL A 174 -9.97 11.26 -24.04
N ASN A 175 -8.97 12.00 -23.58
CA ASN A 175 -7.94 11.51 -22.68
C ASN A 175 -8.28 11.94 -21.25
N TYR A 176 -8.07 11.07 -20.26
CA TYR A 176 -8.30 11.39 -18.86
C TYR A 176 -7.01 11.27 -18.06
N GLU A 177 -6.76 12.21 -17.14
CA GLU A 177 -5.71 12.10 -16.13
C GLU A 177 -6.35 12.23 -14.74
N ILE A 178 -6.09 11.27 -13.85
CA ILE A 178 -6.67 11.20 -12.50
C ILE A 178 -5.52 11.01 -11.51
N LYS A 179 -5.38 11.93 -10.56
CA LYS A 179 -4.39 11.86 -9.48
C LYS A 179 -5.08 11.54 -8.17
N LEU A 180 -4.66 10.46 -7.54
CA LEU A 180 -5.19 10.01 -6.25
C LEU A 180 -4.36 10.57 -5.10
N LYS A 181 -5.02 11.07 -4.05
CA LYS A 181 -4.43 11.37 -2.75
C LYS A 181 -4.49 10.18 -1.79
N LYS A 182 -5.54 9.36 -1.91
CA LYS A 182 -5.68 8.05 -1.23
C LYS A 182 -6.04 6.98 -2.24
N GLU A 183 -5.64 5.76 -1.91
CA GLU A 183 -5.82 4.58 -2.75
C GLU A 183 -7.27 4.31 -3.19
N SER A 184 -7.42 3.57 -4.29
CA SER A 184 -8.72 3.11 -4.81
C SER A 184 -8.57 1.68 -5.37
N GLY A 185 -9.60 0.85 -5.19
CA GLY A 185 -9.70 -0.48 -5.83
C GLY A 185 -10.26 -0.46 -7.26
N PHE A 186 -10.96 0.61 -7.66
CA PHE A 186 -11.44 0.81 -9.02
C PHE A 186 -11.47 2.29 -9.47
N ILE A 187 -11.52 2.51 -10.77
CA ILE A 187 -11.79 3.80 -11.43
C ILE A 187 -12.91 3.57 -12.46
N GLY A 188 -13.95 4.41 -12.44
CA GLY A 188 -15.02 4.39 -13.42
C GLY A 188 -15.21 5.74 -14.09
N ILE A 189 -15.36 5.77 -15.42
CA ILE A 189 -15.72 6.97 -16.19
C ILE A 189 -17.04 6.71 -16.88
N VAL A 190 -18.03 7.59 -16.70
CA VAL A 190 -19.39 7.38 -17.19
C VAL A 190 -19.91 8.61 -17.92
N SER A 191 -20.48 8.40 -19.10
CA SER A 191 -21.26 9.39 -19.83
C SER A 191 -22.50 8.73 -20.48
N GLU A 192 -23.35 9.53 -21.12
CA GLU A 192 -24.47 9.01 -21.92
C GLU A 192 -24.02 8.19 -23.14
N TYR A 193 -22.76 8.35 -23.57
CA TYR A 193 -22.19 7.67 -24.74
C TYR A 193 -21.42 6.39 -24.41
N GLY A 194 -21.23 6.07 -23.12
CA GLY A 194 -20.58 4.84 -22.69
C GLY A 194 -20.02 4.91 -21.27
N ALA A 195 -19.49 3.77 -20.83
CA ALA A 195 -18.83 3.64 -19.55
C ALA A 195 -17.49 2.90 -19.69
N MET A 196 -16.50 3.33 -18.90
CA MET A 196 -15.20 2.68 -18.76
C MET A 196 -15.04 2.27 -17.30
N GLN A 197 -14.58 1.04 -17.05
CA GLN A 197 -14.28 0.58 -15.71
C GLN A 197 -12.93 -0.13 -15.68
N PHE A 198 -12.09 0.30 -14.74
CA PHE A 198 -10.78 -0.28 -14.48
C PHE A 198 -10.71 -0.71 -13.02
N GLY A 199 -10.28 -1.95 -12.77
CA GLY A 199 -10.29 -2.56 -11.44
C GLY A 199 -11.68 -3.04 -11.01
N LYS A 200 -11.79 -3.50 -9.75
CA LYS A 200 -13.01 -4.15 -9.23
C LYS A 200 -13.65 -3.28 -8.16
N TYR A 201 -14.96 -3.05 -8.30
CA TYR A 201 -15.75 -2.33 -7.32
C TYR A 201 -15.72 -2.98 -5.93
N ASP A 202 -15.70 -4.32 -5.86
CA ASP A 202 -15.72 -5.11 -4.62
C ASP A 202 -14.31 -5.48 -4.07
N GLU A 203 -13.25 -4.72 -4.35
CA GLU A 203 -11.94 -4.99 -3.74
C GLU A 203 -12.00 -4.61 -2.24
N SER A 204 -12.03 -5.62 -1.36
CA SER A 204 -12.15 -5.42 0.09
C SER A 204 -10.85 -4.88 0.67
N ASP A 205 -10.94 -3.74 1.37
CA ASP A 205 -9.86 -2.93 1.98
C ASP A 205 -9.05 -3.65 3.10
N GLY A 206 -9.35 -4.92 3.37
CA GLY A 206 -8.67 -5.71 4.40
C GLY A 206 -9.48 -6.85 4.99
N TYR A 207 -8.85 -7.61 5.89
CA TYR A 207 -9.50 -8.65 6.69
C TYR A 207 -8.96 -8.67 8.14
N MET A 208 -9.75 -9.25 9.06
CA MET A 208 -9.34 -9.46 10.45
C MET A 208 -8.40 -10.67 10.55
N ASP A 209 -7.18 -10.46 11.05
CA ASP A 209 -6.18 -11.51 11.30
C ASP A 209 -5.83 -11.55 12.80
N ARG A 210 -5.09 -12.57 13.24
CA ARG A 210 -4.73 -12.77 14.65
C ARG A 210 -3.22 -12.76 14.86
N LYS A 211 -2.77 -12.08 15.92
CA LYS A 211 -1.37 -12.11 16.37
C LYS A 211 -1.25 -12.23 17.88
N ASN A 212 -0.06 -12.60 18.33
CA ASN A 212 0.29 -12.53 19.75
C ASN A 212 0.85 -11.14 20.04
N VAL A 213 0.43 -10.53 21.15
CA VAL A 213 0.85 -9.20 21.56
C VAL A 213 1.59 -9.31 22.89
N THR A 214 2.82 -8.79 22.96
CA THR A 214 3.55 -8.70 24.23
C THR A 214 2.95 -7.60 25.08
N VAL A 215 2.41 -7.97 26.25
CA VAL A 215 1.75 -7.05 27.19
C VAL A 215 2.73 -6.56 28.25
N LEU A 216 3.63 -7.44 28.68
CA LEU A 216 4.63 -7.15 29.70
C LEU A 216 5.95 -7.83 29.32
N SER A 217 7.05 -7.08 29.41
CA SER A 217 8.41 -7.60 29.23
C SER A 217 9.33 -6.92 30.24
N ASN A 218 9.89 -7.73 31.14
CA ASN A 218 10.81 -7.31 32.19
C ASN A 218 12.11 -8.08 31.99
N GLN A 219 13.12 -7.42 31.45
CA GLN A 219 14.42 -8.04 31.16
C GLN A 219 15.52 -7.39 31.99
N LYS A 220 16.63 -8.10 32.18
CA LYS A 220 17.84 -7.55 32.81
C LYS A 220 17.59 -6.95 34.20
N GLY A 221 16.62 -7.49 34.93
CA GLY A 221 16.30 -7.11 36.31
C GLY A 221 15.48 -5.84 36.43
N ASP A 222 14.96 -5.30 35.32
CA ASP A 222 14.01 -4.20 35.38
C ASP A 222 12.63 -4.71 35.75
N PHE A 223 12.27 -4.55 37.03
CA PHE A 223 10.95 -4.87 37.60
C PHE A 223 10.38 -3.66 38.37
N ALA A 224 10.67 -2.44 37.89
CA ALA A 224 10.22 -1.20 38.52
C ALA A 224 8.69 -1.01 38.45
N ASN A 225 8.07 -1.58 37.41
CA ASN A 225 6.62 -1.57 37.21
C ASN A 225 5.86 -2.61 38.05
N TRP A 226 6.55 -3.49 38.79
CA TRP A 226 5.92 -4.40 39.74
C TRP A 226 5.86 -3.78 41.13
N THR A 227 4.73 -3.94 41.81
CA THR A 227 4.48 -3.39 43.15
C THR A 227 4.63 -4.45 44.23
N ASP A 228 4.93 -4.02 45.46
CA ASP A 228 4.92 -4.93 46.61
C ASP A 228 3.50 -5.43 46.90
N GLY A 229 3.31 -6.74 47.02
CA GLY A 229 2.06 -7.33 47.47
C GLY A 229 2.07 -7.58 48.98
N THR A 230 0.89 -7.57 49.61
CA THR A 230 0.74 -7.80 51.06
C THR A 230 0.24 -9.19 51.42
N LYS A 231 -0.18 -9.97 50.41
CA LYS A 231 -0.77 -11.30 50.57
C LYS A 231 -0.36 -12.20 49.41
N ASN A 232 -0.04 -13.45 49.72
CA ASN A 232 0.07 -14.50 48.70
C ASN A 232 -1.33 -15.10 48.48
N TYR A 233 -1.86 -14.99 47.25
CA TYR A 233 -3.21 -15.46 46.91
C TYR A 233 -3.25 -16.94 46.55
N GLU A 234 -2.13 -17.52 46.14
CA GLU A 234 -2.03 -18.96 45.86
C GLU A 234 -2.21 -19.78 47.14
N ASN A 235 -1.58 -19.33 48.23
CA ASN A 235 -1.72 -19.97 49.53
C ASN A 235 -1.56 -18.94 50.65
N THR A 236 -2.64 -18.72 51.41
CA THR A 236 -2.67 -17.73 52.49
C THR A 236 -1.82 -18.09 53.70
N ASN A 237 -1.35 -19.33 53.79
CA ASN A 237 -0.39 -19.75 54.81
C ASN A 237 1.07 -19.36 54.44
N LYS A 238 1.28 -18.73 53.27
CA LYS A 238 2.53 -18.06 52.88
C LYS A 238 2.44 -16.59 53.29
N ILE A 239 3.04 -16.26 54.43
CA ILE A 239 2.89 -14.96 55.09
C ILE A 239 3.89 -13.96 54.52
N VAL A 240 3.42 -12.76 54.18
CA VAL A 240 4.28 -11.66 53.73
C VAL A 240 4.77 -10.87 54.94
N THR A 241 6.07 -10.93 55.22
CA THR A 241 6.70 -10.24 56.36
C THR A 241 7.89 -9.37 55.98
N THR A 242 8.25 -9.37 54.70
CA THR A 242 9.36 -8.59 54.16
C THR A 242 9.08 -8.17 52.73
N LYS A 243 10.01 -7.43 52.14
CA LYS A 243 9.99 -6.99 50.75
C LYS A 243 11.11 -7.65 49.97
N MET A 244 10.96 -7.67 48.65
CA MET A 244 12.02 -8.10 47.74
C MET A 244 12.43 -6.95 46.82
N THR A 245 13.69 -6.91 46.43
CA THR A 245 14.21 -5.98 45.43
C THR A 245 14.63 -6.70 44.15
N ALA A 246 14.95 -5.91 43.13
CA ALA A 246 15.54 -6.37 41.89
C ALA A 246 16.85 -5.61 41.62
N ASP A 247 17.79 -6.27 40.95
CA ASP A 247 19.05 -5.67 40.51
C ASP A 247 19.45 -6.15 39.11
N LYS A 248 20.47 -5.51 38.52
CA LYS A 248 21.00 -5.87 37.18
C LYS A 248 22.10 -6.93 37.22
N SER A 249 22.47 -7.41 38.40
CA SER A 249 23.56 -8.37 38.58
C SER A 249 23.23 -9.69 37.88
N TYR A 250 24.24 -10.36 37.30
CA TYR A 250 24.07 -11.67 36.67
C TYR A 250 23.00 -11.71 35.55
N GLY A 251 22.90 -10.64 34.77
CA GLY A 251 21.86 -10.54 33.74
C GLY A 251 20.47 -10.22 34.31
N GLY A 252 20.38 -9.81 35.58
CA GLY A 252 19.19 -9.24 36.17
C GLY A 252 18.36 -10.20 37.00
N ARG A 253 17.98 -9.82 38.22
CA ARG A 253 17.31 -10.71 39.18
C ARG A 253 16.19 -9.98 39.91
N LEU A 254 15.05 -10.64 40.07
CA LEU A 254 13.99 -10.30 41.03
C LEU A 254 13.92 -11.35 42.14
N GLY A 255 13.68 -10.94 43.38
CA GLY A 255 13.56 -11.86 44.52
C GLY A 255 14.66 -11.70 45.57
N LEU A 256 15.39 -10.57 45.57
CA LEU A 256 16.40 -10.28 46.57
C LEU A 256 15.71 -9.90 47.89
N LEU A 257 15.76 -10.81 48.87
CA LEU A 257 15.22 -10.59 50.21
C LEU A 257 16.26 -9.98 51.13
N SER A 258 15.80 -9.20 52.12
CA SER A 258 16.62 -8.81 53.29
C SER A 258 17.28 -10.03 53.94
N SER A 259 18.47 -9.84 54.52
CA SER A 259 19.20 -10.86 55.26
C SER A 259 18.44 -11.33 56.51
N SER A 260 17.61 -10.48 57.10
CA SER A 260 16.80 -10.78 58.26
C SER A 260 15.33 -10.40 58.04
N PHE A 261 14.43 -11.34 58.31
CA PHE A 261 12.99 -11.12 58.37
C PHE A 261 12.30 -12.19 59.24
N LYS A 262 11.07 -11.90 59.69
CA LYS A 262 10.31 -12.77 60.58
C LYS A 262 9.86 -14.05 59.86
N THR A 263 10.17 -15.22 60.43
CA THR A 263 9.75 -16.54 59.94
C THR A 263 8.87 -17.31 60.94
N SER A 264 8.28 -16.64 61.93
CA SER A 264 7.45 -17.27 62.97
C SER A 264 6.34 -16.36 63.49
N GLY A 265 5.49 -16.87 64.39
CA GLY A 265 4.48 -16.08 65.10
C GLY A 265 3.15 -15.88 64.37
N THR A 266 2.83 -16.76 63.41
CA THR A 266 1.50 -16.88 62.80
C THR A 266 1.11 -18.36 62.82
N SER A 267 0.01 -18.69 63.48
CA SER A 267 -0.46 -20.08 63.56
C SER A 267 -0.81 -20.62 62.18
N GLY A 268 -0.38 -21.85 61.87
CA GLY A 268 -0.62 -22.50 60.58
C GLY A 268 0.21 -21.97 59.40
N ALA A 269 1.12 -21.01 59.62
CA ALA A 269 2.00 -20.52 58.57
C ALA A 269 2.99 -21.59 58.11
N LEU A 270 3.11 -21.76 56.80
CA LEU A 270 4.04 -22.71 56.18
C LEU A 270 5.34 -22.03 55.77
N GLN A 271 5.24 -20.82 55.24
CA GLN A 271 6.36 -20.06 54.69
C GLN A 271 6.18 -18.57 54.98
N TYR A 272 7.29 -17.85 55.00
CA TYR A 272 7.37 -16.41 55.21
C TYR A 272 8.24 -15.79 54.13
N GLY A 273 7.89 -14.61 53.63
CA GLY A 273 8.66 -13.99 52.55
C GLY A 273 8.12 -12.66 52.05
N ALA A 274 8.33 -12.42 50.76
CA ALA A 274 7.88 -11.23 50.06
C ALA A 274 7.05 -11.60 48.83
N VAL A 275 6.22 -10.66 48.40
CA VAL A 275 5.47 -10.74 47.15
C VAL A 275 5.75 -9.49 46.31
N LYS A 276 5.94 -9.70 45.00
CA LYS A 276 5.82 -8.66 43.98
C LYS A 276 4.68 -9.05 43.05
N GLU A 277 3.87 -8.08 42.64
CA GLU A 277 2.75 -8.29 41.73
C GLU A 277 2.67 -7.23 40.64
N TYR A 278 2.12 -7.64 39.50
CA TYR A 278 1.78 -6.78 38.39
C TYR A 278 0.30 -6.97 38.05
N THR A 279 -0.43 -5.87 37.95
CA THR A 279 -1.86 -5.88 37.56
C THR A 279 -1.98 -5.51 36.10
N LEU A 280 -2.57 -6.40 35.31
CA LEU A 280 -2.84 -6.19 33.89
C LEU A 280 -3.91 -5.09 33.73
N SER A 281 -3.71 -4.16 32.80
CA SER A 281 -4.69 -3.11 32.50
C SER A 281 -6.03 -3.72 32.08
N ASN A 282 -5.99 -4.68 31.15
CA ASN A 282 -7.16 -5.41 30.66
C ASN A 282 -7.09 -6.88 31.09
N PRO A 283 -8.21 -7.51 31.50
CA PRO A 283 -8.24 -8.94 31.76
C PRO A 283 -8.05 -9.76 30.46
N ILE A 284 -7.14 -10.74 30.47
CA ILE A 284 -6.72 -11.50 29.29
C ILE A 284 -7.13 -12.97 29.38
N SER A 285 -7.84 -13.50 28.37
CA SER A 285 -8.39 -14.85 28.38
C SER A 285 -7.39 -15.93 27.96
N GLN A 286 -6.48 -15.63 27.02
CA GLN A 286 -5.50 -16.57 26.49
C GLN A 286 -4.13 -15.90 26.53
N TRP A 287 -3.17 -16.57 27.15
CA TRP A 287 -1.90 -15.93 27.47
C TRP A 287 -0.75 -16.92 27.51
N TYR A 288 0.44 -16.38 27.36
CA TYR A 288 1.69 -17.09 27.40
C TYR A 288 2.68 -16.37 28.30
N ILE A 289 3.36 -17.13 29.15
CA ILE A 289 4.51 -16.69 29.92
C ILE A 289 5.74 -17.38 29.36
N TRP A 290 6.78 -16.60 29.10
CA TRP A 290 8.13 -17.08 29.00
C TRP A 290 8.94 -16.42 30.10
N ALA A 291 9.67 -17.21 30.89
CA ALA A 291 10.52 -16.65 31.92
C ALA A 291 11.72 -17.52 32.24
N ARG A 292 12.63 -17.03 33.07
CA ARG A 292 13.77 -17.79 33.59
C ARG A 292 13.71 -17.91 35.10
N ALA A 293 13.94 -19.12 35.60
CA ALA A 293 14.07 -19.34 37.03
C ALA A 293 15.56 -19.53 37.40
N TRP A 294 15.94 -19.07 38.59
CA TRP A 294 17.23 -19.42 39.18
C TRP A 294 17.00 -19.90 40.61
N PHE A 295 17.16 -21.20 40.81
CA PHE A 295 16.94 -21.85 42.10
C PHE A 295 18.11 -22.77 42.44
N GLU A 296 18.97 -22.37 43.37
CA GLU A 296 20.20 -23.08 43.72
C GLU A 296 20.59 -22.88 45.19
N THR A 297 21.04 -23.95 45.82
CA THR A 297 21.56 -23.96 47.19
C THR A 297 23.08 -23.87 47.24
N GLY A 298 23.60 -23.08 48.17
CA GLY A 298 25.03 -23.01 48.46
C GLY A 298 25.47 -23.84 49.66
N LEU A 299 24.55 -24.25 50.53
CA LEU A 299 24.83 -25.04 51.74
C LEU A 299 23.80 -26.16 51.92
N MET A 300 24.24 -27.29 52.50
CA MET A 300 23.34 -28.39 52.85
C MET A 300 22.30 -27.96 53.88
N GLY A 301 21.10 -28.51 53.76
CA GLY A 301 19.99 -28.17 54.62
C GLY A 301 19.51 -26.73 54.51
N GLN A 302 19.77 -26.02 53.41
CA GLN A 302 19.03 -24.78 53.09
C GLN A 302 17.59 -25.10 52.72
N THR A 303 16.66 -24.18 52.96
CA THR A 303 15.23 -24.31 52.60
C THR A 303 14.73 -23.01 51.99
N GLY A 304 13.68 -23.09 51.19
CA GLY A 304 13.16 -21.90 50.51
C GLY A 304 12.02 -22.20 49.54
N ALA A 305 11.39 -21.13 49.11
CA ALA A 305 10.25 -21.18 48.20
C ALA A 305 10.37 -20.10 47.12
N TRP A 306 9.87 -20.43 45.95
CA TRP A 306 9.77 -19.59 44.77
C TRP A 306 8.43 -19.93 44.12
N CYS A 307 7.59 -18.96 43.77
CA CYS A 307 6.29 -19.24 43.18
C CYS A 307 5.84 -18.10 42.28
N LEU A 308 5.60 -18.40 41.01
CA LEU A 308 5.08 -17.47 40.01
C LEU A 308 3.68 -17.90 39.60
N THR A 309 2.71 -17.01 39.70
CA THR A 309 1.29 -17.33 39.56
C THR A 309 0.55 -16.29 38.74
N VAL A 310 -0.50 -16.74 38.06
CA VAL A 310 -1.45 -15.91 37.34
C VAL A 310 -2.81 -16.05 38.03
N LEU A 311 -3.40 -14.92 38.35
CA LEU A 311 -4.62 -14.78 39.13
C LEU A 311 -5.71 -14.11 38.30
N ASP A 312 -6.96 -14.50 38.56
CA ASP A 312 -8.14 -13.89 37.95
C ASP A 312 -8.51 -12.54 38.61
N GLU A 313 -9.59 -11.92 38.12
CA GLU A 313 -10.10 -10.64 38.63
C GLU A 313 -10.52 -10.69 40.11
N LYS A 314 -10.77 -11.87 40.66
CA LYS A 314 -11.14 -12.10 42.07
C LYS A 314 -9.94 -12.56 42.90
N ASN A 315 -8.72 -12.45 42.37
CA ASN A 315 -7.46 -12.96 42.93
C ASN A 315 -7.47 -14.48 43.19
N ARG A 316 -8.18 -15.27 42.38
CA ARG A 316 -8.16 -16.73 42.45
C ARG A 316 -7.09 -17.26 41.49
N LEU A 317 -6.40 -18.31 41.88
CA LEU A 317 -5.38 -18.91 41.03
C LEU A 317 -5.98 -19.46 39.74
N ILE A 318 -5.37 -19.11 38.60
CA ILE A 318 -5.61 -19.73 37.30
C ILE A 318 -4.59 -20.86 37.09
N ALA A 319 -3.31 -20.49 37.08
CA ALA A 319 -2.19 -21.41 36.94
C ALA A 319 -0.90 -20.76 37.45
N GLY A 320 0.11 -21.58 37.73
CA GLY A 320 1.43 -21.11 38.15
C GLY A 320 2.44 -22.24 38.31
N MET A 321 3.68 -21.86 38.60
CA MET A 321 4.75 -22.79 38.92
C MET A 321 5.32 -22.43 40.29
N ALA A 322 5.58 -23.43 41.12
CA ALA A 322 6.33 -23.28 42.35
C ALA A 322 7.59 -24.14 42.33
N ILE A 323 8.65 -23.63 42.95
CA ILE A 323 9.86 -24.37 43.28
C ILE A 323 10.00 -24.33 44.79
N GLU A 324 9.97 -25.49 45.43
CA GLU A 324 9.93 -25.63 46.88
C GLU A 324 11.03 -26.56 47.35
N LYS A 325 11.80 -26.10 48.33
CA LYS A 325 12.81 -26.89 49.03
C LYS A 325 12.51 -26.86 50.53
N ASP A 326 11.83 -27.88 51.01
CA ASP A 326 11.50 -28.13 52.40
C ASP A 326 12.47 -29.09 53.11
N ASP A 327 13.26 -29.85 52.33
CA ASP A 327 14.27 -30.76 52.88
C ASP A 327 15.31 -30.01 53.73
N THR A 328 15.29 -30.27 55.04
CA THR A 328 16.12 -29.58 56.03
C THR A 328 17.49 -30.24 56.24
N VAL A 329 17.69 -31.45 55.71
CA VAL A 329 18.91 -32.25 55.91
C VAL A 329 19.63 -32.42 54.58
N GLY A 330 18.93 -32.88 53.56
CA GLY A 330 19.48 -33.11 52.23
C GLY A 330 19.33 -31.91 51.30
N ASN A 331 19.38 -32.21 50.01
CA ASN A 331 19.31 -31.23 48.94
C ASN A 331 18.25 -31.58 47.89
N THR A 332 17.10 -32.11 48.29
CA THR A 332 15.98 -32.34 47.36
C THR A 332 15.07 -31.13 47.31
N ALA A 333 14.74 -30.69 46.10
CA ALA A 333 13.74 -29.66 45.83
C ALA A 333 12.70 -30.19 44.83
N TYR A 334 11.56 -29.51 44.76
CA TYR A 334 10.43 -29.90 43.93
C TYR A 334 9.99 -28.75 43.05
N VAL A 335 9.81 -29.03 41.76
CA VAL A 335 9.00 -28.19 40.89
C VAL A 335 7.57 -28.70 40.89
N ARG A 336 6.65 -27.80 41.20
CA ARG A 336 5.22 -28.06 41.27
C ARG A 336 4.50 -27.23 40.22
N PHE A 337 3.77 -27.91 39.35
CA PHE A 337 2.83 -27.24 38.45
C PHE A 337 1.51 -27.05 39.18
N LEU A 338 1.02 -25.82 39.19
CA LEU A 338 -0.16 -25.39 39.92
C LEU A 338 -1.27 -25.03 38.94
N MET A 339 -2.46 -25.53 39.20
CA MET A 339 -3.70 -25.07 38.58
C MET A 339 -4.64 -24.55 39.65
N GLY A 340 -5.58 -23.69 39.28
CA GLY A 340 -6.69 -23.32 40.15
C GLY A 340 -7.51 -24.55 40.57
N ASP A 341 -7.97 -24.56 41.81
CA ASP A 341 -8.88 -25.59 42.34
C ASP A 341 -10.36 -25.31 41.99
N GLY A 342 -10.68 -24.12 41.48
CA GLY A 342 -12.03 -23.64 41.19
C GLY A 342 -12.76 -23.00 42.38
N SER A 343 -12.16 -23.05 43.57
CA SER A 343 -12.66 -22.51 44.84
C SER A 343 -11.80 -21.39 45.40
N GLY A 344 -10.73 -21.01 44.71
CA GLY A 344 -9.88 -19.86 45.03
C GLY A 344 -8.48 -20.22 45.50
N GLY A 345 -8.18 -21.50 45.68
CA GLY A 345 -6.85 -22.02 46.02
C GLY A 345 -6.14 -22.66 44.83
N SER A 346 -5.04 -23.34 45.15
CA SER A 346 -4.20 -24.06 44.20
C SER A 346 -4.32 -25.57 44.36
N ARG A 347 -4.16 -26.30 43.26
CA ARG A 347 -3.94 -27.74 43.24
C ARG A 347 -2.67 -28.06 42.49
N VAL A 348 -1.89 -28.98 43.02
CA VAL A 348 -0.67 -29.48 42.37
C VAL A 348 -1.06 -30.53 41.35
N VAL A 349 -0.71 -30.31 40.07
CA VAL A 349 -1.02 -31.26 38.98
C VAL A 349 0.17 -32.11 38.57
N LYS A 350 1.38 -31.65 38.91
CA LYS A 350 2.63 -32.40 38.75
C LYS A 350 3.61 -31.99 39.83
N THR A 351 4.38 -32.96 40.31
CA THR A 351 5.57 -32.72 41.13
C THR A 351 6.74 -33.41 40.44
N ILE A 352 7.86 -32.71 40.32
CA ILE A 352 9.12 -33.21 39.77
C ILE A 352 10.21 -32.89 40.77
N ASP A 353 10.90 -33.89 41.28
CA ASP A 353 12.04 -33.71 42.16
C ASP A 353 13.32 -33.41 41.36
N PHE A 354 14.19 -32.61 41.95
CA PHE A 354 15.52 -32.35 41.43
C PHE A 354 16.45 -31.93 42.58
N THR A 355 17.76 -31.99 42.34
CA THR A 355 18.76 -31.42 43.24
C THR A 355 19.08 -30.00 42.80
N PRO A 356 18.87 -28.94 43.61
CA PRO A 356 19.12 -27.55 43.25
C PRO A 356 20.62 -27.21 43.37
N SER A 357 21.46 -27.98 42.68
CA SER A 357 22.92 -27.82 42.62
C SER A 357 23.36 -26.81 41.55
N TYR A 358 24.65 -26.53 41.48
CA TYR A 358 25.26 -25.77 40.38
C TYR A 358 25.07 -26.44 39.00
N TRP A 359 25.23 -27.77 38.95
CA TRP A 359 25.37 -28.57 37.72
C TRP A 359 24.07 -28.83 36.95
N VAL A 360 24.17 -28.93 35.61
CA VAL A 360 23.11 -29.40 34.70
C VAL A 360 23.57 -30.61 33.86
N PRO A 361 22.99 -31.80 34.07
CA PRO A 361 22.04 -32.19 35.12
C PRO A 361 22.68 -32.18 36.53
N PRO A 362 21.89 -32.14 37.62
CA PRO A 362 20.44 -32.30 37.67
C PRO A 362 19.62 -31.01 37.75
N ASN A 363 20.23 -29.82 37.82
CA ASN A 363 19.49 -28.57 38.05
C ASN A 363 19.28 -27.74 36.77
N PRO A 364 18.08 -27.76 36.14
CA PRO A 364 17.79 -26.91 35.00
C PRO A 364 17.71 -25.42 35.35
N TYR A 365 17.63 -25.06 36.63
CA TYR A 365 17.55 -23.68 37.11
C TYR A 365 18.78 -23.28 37.94
N GLY A 366 19.90 -23.98 37.80
CA GLY A 366 21.18 -23.66 38.43
C GLY A 366 21.97 -22.58 37.70
N THR A 367 23.08 -22.17 38.29
CA THR A 367 24.02 -21.20 37.73
C THR A 367 24.62 -21.68 36.41
N GLU A 368 24.99 -22.96 36.30
CA GLU A 368 25.50 -23.51 35.04
C GLU A 368 24.44 -23.45 33.94
N SER A 369 23.20 -23.87 34.24
CA SER A 369 22.07 -23.73 33.32
C SER A 369 21.86 -22.30 32.87
N ARG A 370 21.91 -21.32 33.79
CA ARG A 370 21.81 -19.90 33.44
C ARG A 370 22.95 -19.45 32.51
N ASN A 371 24.19 -19.82 32.82
CA ASN A 371 25.36 -19.47 32.01
C ASN A 371 25.30 -20.12 30.61
N GLN A 372 24.72 -21.30 30.49
CA GLN A 372 24.47 -21.99 29.21
C GLN A 372 23.17 -21.52 28.52
N ASN A 373 22.46 -20.53 29.07
CA ASN A 373 21.18 -20.03 28.55
C ASN A 373 20.03 -21.06 28.56
N ARG A 374 20.07 -22.04 29.48
CA ARG A 374 19.17 -23.21 29.54
C ARG A 374 18.14 -23.19 30.68
N ASN A 375 18.04 -22.09 31.43
CA ASN A 375 17.17 -21.99 32.62
C ASN A 375 15.79 -21.37 32.38
N MET A 376 15.34 -21.32 31.12
CA MET A 376 14.00 -20.84 30.78
C MET A 376 12.92 -21.89 31.05
N PHE A 377 11.72 -21.40 31.34
CA PHE A 377 10.49 -22.15 31.35
C PHE A 377 9.38 -21.34 30.69
N ASP A 378 8.33 -22.03 30.31
CA ASP A 378 7.15 -21.40 29.78
C ASP A 378 5.87 -21.99 30.41
N LEU A 379 4.82 -21.19 30.32
CA LEU A 379 3.48 -21.54 30.74
C LEU A 379 2.48 -20.93 29.77
N VAL A 380 1.66 -21.75 29.14
CA VAL A 380 0.62 -21.30 28.21
C VAL A 380 -0.76 -21.65 28.72
N LYS A 381 -1.72 -20.74 28.54
CA LYS A 381 -3.14 -20.96 28.79
C LYS A 381 -3.93 -20.59 27.53
N GLU A 382 -4.56 -21.59 26.92
CA GLU A 382 -5.44 -21.45 25.76
C GLU A 382 -6.77 -22.12 26.08
N LYS A 383 -7.83 -21.32 26.19
CA LYS A 383 -9.16 -21.79 26.63
C LYS A 383 -9.05 -22.60 27.93
N ASP A 384 -9.38 -23.88 27.91
CA ASP A 384 -9.36 -24.82 29.04
C ASP A 384 -8.03 -25.57 29.22
N ARG A 385 -7.09 -25.41 28.29
CA ARG A 385 -5.76 -26.02 28.34
C ARG A 385 -4.77 -25.11 29.04
N VAL A 386 -4.04 -25.69 29.99
CA VAL A 386 -2.83 -25.10 30.57
C VAL A 386 -1.67 -26.06 30.32
N GLN A 387 -0.58 -25.58 29.73
CA GLN A 387 0.61 -26.40 29.49
C GLN A 387 1.85 -25.75 30.09
N PHE A 388 2.64 -26.59 30.76
CA PHE A 388 3.86 -26.21 31.45
C PHE A 388 5.06 -26.81 30.72
N PHE A 389 6.16 -26.06 30.64
CA PHE A 389 7.45 -26.59 30.21
C PHE A 389 8.35 -26.90 31.40
N TRP A 390 9.03 -28.05 31.34
CA TRP A 390 10.15 -28.37 32.22
C TRP A 390 11.19 -29.19 31.48
N TYR A 391 12.43 -28.69 31.47
CA TYR A 391 13.65 -29.37 31.03
C TYR A 391 13.50 -30.22 29.75
N GLY A 392 13.03 -29.58 28.67
CA GLY A 392 12.89 -30.19 27.34
C GLY A 392 11.55 -30.91 27.11
N GLY A 393 10.68 -30.99 28.12
CA GLY A 393 9.36 -31.61 28.01
C GLY A 393 8.22 -30.62 28.26
N TYR A 394 7.09 -30.88 27.59
CA TYR A 394 5.84 -30.16 27.76
C TYR A 394 4.77 -31.02 28.43
N TYR A 395 4.04 -30.43 29.37
CA TYR A 395 3.05 -31.11 30.20
C TYR A 395 1.70 -30.40 30.12
N PRO A 396 0.79 -30.82 29.22
CA PRO A 396 -0.54 -30.24 29.09
C PRO A 396 -1.52 -30.80 30.13
N TYR A 397 -2.40 -29.94 30.63
CA TYR A 397 -3.53 -30.28 31.50
C TYR A 397 -4.77 -29.52 31.01
N TYR A 398 -5.93 -30.11 31.21
CA TYR A 398 -7.21 -29.58 30.74
C TYR A 398 -8.17 -29.44 31.92
N ASP A 399 -8.85 -28.30 32.00
CA ASP A 399 -9.88 -28.03 32.99
C ASP A 399 -10.91 -27.05 32.43
N SER A 400 -12.11 -27.55 32.14
CA SER A 400 -13.18 -26.78 31.49
C SER A 400 -13.56 -25.51 32.27
N ARG A 401 -13.33 -25.51 33.59
CA ARG A 401 -13.57 -24.35 34.47
C ARG A 401 -12.68 -23.16 34.14
N LEU A 402 -11.55 -23.36 33.44
CA LEU A 402 -10.62 -22.29 33.07
C LEU A 402 -10.92 -21.66 31.70
N SER A 403 -11.80 -22.26 30.90
CA SER A 403 -12.10 -21.85 29.52
C SER A 403 -12.40 -20.35 29.37
N SER A 404 -13.23 -19.81 30.25
CA SER A 404 -13.67 -18.40 30.25
C SER A 404 -12.92 -17.52 31.26
N VAL A 405 -12.01 -18.08 32.06
CA VAL A 405 -11.32 -17.34 33.13
C VAL A 405 -10.25 -16.44 32.54
N LYS A 406 -10.27 -15.17 32.93
CA LYS A 406 -9.34 -14.14 32.46
C LYS A 406 -8.30 -13.81 33.53
N ALA A 407 -7.03 -13.74 33.11
CA ALA A 407 -5.93 -13.27 33.92
C ALA A 407 -6.06 -11.77 34.17
N LYS A 408 -5.91 -11.34 35.42
CA LYS A 408 -5.88 -9.93 35.82
C LYS A 408 -4.61 -9.55 36.55
N LYS A 409 -3.95 -10.49 37.22
CA LYS A 409 -2.77 -10.22 38.03
C LYS A 409 -1.74 -11.33 37.90
N ILE A 410 -0.47 -10.95 37.85
CA ILE A 410 0.67 -11.85 37.94
C ILE A 410 1.32 -11.61 39.29
N GLN A 411 1.59 -12.67 40.05
CA GLN A 411 2.15 -12.59 41.39
C GLN A 411 3.35 -13.51 41.53
N PHE A 412 4.45 -12.95 42.02
CA PHE A 412 5.70 -13.65 42.30
C PHE A 412 6.03 -13.60 43.79
N PHE A 413 6.24 -14.78 44.39
CA PHE A 413 6.59 -14.96 45.79
C PHE A 413 7.95 -15.64 45.91
N VAL A 414 8.76 -15.15 46.86
CA VAL A 414 9.96 -15.85 47.33
C VAL A 414 10.02 -15.81 48.84
N GLY A 415 10.52 -16.88 49.46
CA GLY A 415 10.49 -16.99 50.91
C GLY A 415 11.28 -18.13 51.51
N GLN A 416 11.09 -18.28 52.82
CA GLN A 416 11.71 -19.26 53.70
C GLN A 416 10.62 -20.00 54.50
N TYR A 417 10.86 -21.26 54.85
CA TYR A 417 9.94 -22.06 55.66
C TYR A 417 9.83 -21.56 57.11
N ALA A 418 8.66 -21.77 57.72
CA ALA A 418 8.38 -21.36 59.08
C ALA A 418 9.40 -21.91 60.09
N GLY A 419 9.83 -21.09 61.05
CA GLY A 419 10.79 -21.44 62.10
C GLY A 419 12.25 -21.54 61.64
N ARG A 420 12.54 -21.35 60.35
CA ARG A 420 13.89 -21.46 59.79
C ARG A 420 14.59 -20.10 59.81
N ASN A 421 15.90 -20.10 60.01
CA ASN A 421 16.67 -18.88 59.96
C ASN A 421 16.80 -18.35 58.51
N THR A 422 17.05 -17.05 58.36
CA THR A 422 17.13 -16.38 57.04
C THR A 422 18.55 -16.01 56.62
N THR A 423 19.52 -16.13 57.53
CA THR A 423 20.91 -15.72 57.30
C THR A 423 21.68 -16.72 56.45
N ASP A 424 21.63 -18.01 56.80
CA ASP A 424 22.45 -19.05 56.15
C ASP A 424 21.64 -20.30 55.75
N ARG A 425 20.44 -20.50 56.31
CA ARG A 425 19.53 -21.61 55.96
C ARG A 425 18.51 -21.28 54.88
N LYS A 426 18.53 -20.08 54.31
CA LYS A 426 17.72 -19.71 53.13
C LYS A 426 18.42 -20.18 51.87
N VAL A 427 17.68 -20.66 50.87
CA VAL A 427 18.25 -20.97 49.54
C VAL A 427 19.04 -19.76 49.01
N THR A 428 20.26 -20.01 48.53
CA THR A 428 21.20 -18.98 48.09
C THR A 428 20.70 -18.21 46.86
N HIS A 429 20.08 -18.90 45.92
CA HIS A 429 19.49 -18.30 44.72
C HIS A 429 18.04 -18.77 44.58
N HIS A 430 17.11 -17.83 44.53
CA HIS A 430 15.68 -18.10 44.30
C HIS A 430 15.06 -16.93 43.56
N TYR A 431 15.54 -16.69 42.35
CA TYR A 431 15.25 -15.50 41.57
C TYR A 431 14.37 -15.80 40.36
N LEU A 432 13.62 -14.78 39.96
CA LEU A 432 13.05 -14.68 38.62
C LEU A 432 14.03 -13.85 37.77
N ASN A 433 14.48 -14.39 36.66
CA ASN A 433 15.21 -13.68 35.61
C ASN A 433 14.28 -13.55 34.40
N ASP A 434 14.44 -12.49 33.62
CA ASP A 434 13.72 -12.19 32.36
C ASP A 434 12.30 -12.75 32.26
N PHE A 435 11.29 -11.89 32.35
CA PHE A 435 9.88 -12.29 32.32
C PHE A 435 9.16 -11.65 31.14
N ILE A 436 8.40 -12.43 30.39
CA ILE A 436 7.53 -11.97 29.30
C ILE A 436 6.13 -12.54 29.52
N PHE A 437 5.11 -11.69 29.39
CA PHE A 437 3.70 -12.08 29.32
C PHE A 437 3.10 -11.59 28.00
N GLN A 438 2.50 -12.49 27.25
CA GLN A 438 1.85 -12.19 25.96
C GLN A 438 0.36 -12.53 26.02
N GLU A 439 -0.45 -11.68 25.39
CA GLU A 439 -1.82 -12.00 25.01
C GLU A 439 -1.80 -12.76 23.69
N LEU A 440 -2.51 -13.88 23.65
CA LEU A 440 -2.58 -14.75 22.48
C LEU A 440 -3.84 -14.48 21.68
N HIS A 441 -3.75 -14.65 20.36
CA HIS A 441 -4.91 -14.58 19.45
C HIS A 441 -5.62 -13.22 19.45
N VAL A 442 -4.88 -12.11 19.57
CA VAL A 442 -5.43 -10.75 19.48
C VAL A 442 -5.79 -10.46 18.03
N ASP A 443 -7.08 -10.14 17.80
CA ASP A 443 -7.55 -9.73 16.48
C ASP A 443 -6.94 -8.36 16.11
N TYR A 444 -6.44 -8.23 14.87
CA TYR A 444 -5.96 -6.97 14.32
C TYR A 444 -6.36 -6.83 12.85
N TRP A 445 -6.54 -5.58 12.43
CA TRP A 445 -6.84 -5.23 11.05
C TRP A 445 -5.59 -5.36 10.18
N LYS A 446 -5.70 -6.07 9.04
CA LYS A 446 -4.64 -6.21 8.05
C LYS A 446 -5.11 -5.71 6.69
N ASP A 447 -4.39 -4.73 6.18
CA ASP A 447 -4.61 -4.06 4.90
C ASP A 447 -4.14 -4.93 3.71
N VAL A 448 -4.93 -4.98 2.64
CA VAL A 448 -4.58 -5.62 1.37
C VAL A 448 -4.19 -4.50 0.41
N PRO A 449 -2.95 -4.44 -0.11
CA PRO A 449 -2.52 -3.34 -0.98
C PRO A 449 -3.50 -3.17 -2.14
N ASN A 450 -4.22 -2.04 -2.16
CA ASN A 450 -5.22 -1.78 -3.19
C ASN A 450 -4.54 -1.62 -4.56
N ARG A 451 -5.29 -1.97 -5.61
CA ARG A 451 -4.80 -1.97 -7.00
C ARG A 451 -4.22 -0.64 -7.47
N TYR A 452 -4.83 0.48 -7.06
CA TYR A 452 -4.32 1.82 -7.29
C TYR A 452 -3.89 2.44 -5.95
N PRO A 453 -2.60 2.37 -5.58
CA PRO A 453 -2.13 2.86 -4.29
C PRO A 453 -2.24 4.39 -4.18
N SER A 454 -2.15 4.90 -2.96
CA SER A 454 -2.12 6.35 -2.68
C SER A 454 -1.05 7.05 -3.51
N TRP A 455 -1.34 8.26 -3.99
CA TRP A 455 -0.45 9.07 -4.85
C TRP A 455 -0.23 8.50 -6.26
N SER A 456 -1.09 7.58 -6.71
CA SER A 456 -1.05 7.10 -8.09
C SER A 456 -1.63 8.11 -9.07
N THR A 457 -1.02 8.18 -10.25
CA THR A 457 -1.55 8.87 -11.43
C THR A 457 -2.06 7.83 -12.43
N ILE A 458 -3.34 7.92 -12.76
CA ILE A 458 -4.00 7.09 -13.77
C ILE A 458 -4.21 7.95 -15.01
N ALA A 459 -3.72 7.48 -16.16
CA ALA A 459 -3.91 8.11 -17.46
C ALA A 459 -4.65 7.15 -18.39
N ILE A 460 -5.75 7.61 -18.98
CA ILE A 460 -6.58 6.87 -19.93
C ILE A 460 -6.44 7.57 -21.29
N ASP A 461 -5.94 6.83 -22.27
CA ASP A 461 -5.75 7.24 -23.66
C ASP A 461 -6.96 6.75 -24.48
N GLY A 462 -7.83 7.68 -24.84
CA GLY A 462 -9.05 7.39 -25.59
C GLY A 462 -8.83 7.12 -27.07
N GLU A 463 -7.69 7.54 -27.62
CA GLU A 463 -7.34 7.30 -29.03
C GLU A 463 -6.79 5.89 -29.21
N ASN A 464 -5.86 5.48 -28.35
CA ASN A 464 -5.23 4.16 -28.41
C ASN A 464 -5.98 3.08 -27.63
N GLY A 465 -6.99 3.45 -26.84
CA GLY A 465 -7.73 2.53 -25.97
C GLY A 465 -6.82 1.91 -24.90
N GLN A 466 -6.08 2.74 -24.17
CA GLN A 466 -5.08 2.26 -23.22
C GLN A 466 -5.21 2.94 -21.85
N ILE A 467 -5.01 2.16 -20.79
CA ILE A 467 -4.82 2.69 -19.43
C ILE A 467 -3.35 2.57 -19.00
N LYS A 468 -2.84 3.61 -18.36
CA LYS A 468 -1.53 3.66 -17.72
C LYS A 468 -1.70 4.05 -16.24
N VAL A 469 -1.00 3.35 -15.36
CA VAL A 469 -0.90 3.68 -13.93
C VAL A 469 0.57 3.97 -13.64
N ASN A 470 0.87 5.17 -13.16
CA ASN A 470 2.24 5.63 -12.90
C ASN A 470 3.15 5.43 -14.13
N ASN A 471 2.63 5.79 -15.30
CA ASN A 471 3.28 5.66 -16.62
C ASN A 471 3.57 4.20 -17.06
N GLN A 472 2.96 3.20 -16.43
CA GLN A 472 3.02 1.79 -16.85
C GLN A 472 1.68 1.35 -17.44
N ILE A 473 1.71 0.73 -18.62
CA ILE A 473 0.50 0.18 -19.27
C ILE A 473 -0.11 -0.94 -18.40
N ARG A 474 -1.42 -0.89 -18.18
CA ARG A 474 -2.18 -1.80 -17.30
C ARG A 474 -3.46 -2.32 -17.95
N LEU A 475 -3.36 -2.85 -19.17
CA LEU A 475 -4.54 -3.36 -19.92
C LEU A 475 -5.33 -4.44 -19.14
N ASP A 476 -4.66 -5.24 -18.31
CA ASP A 476 -5.32 -6.26 -17.47
C ASP A 476 -6.29 -5.70 -16.40
N ASP A 477 -6.26 -4.39 -16.17
CA ASP A 477 -7.20 -3.74 -15.26
C ASP A 477 -8.56 -3.43 -15.91
N GLU A 478 -8.64 -3.46 -17.24
CA GLU A 478 -9.88 -3.19 -17.97
C GLU A 478 -10.94 -4.28 -17.70
N ILE A 479 -12.14 -3.85 -17.33
CA ILE A 479 -13.28 -4.74 -17.12
C ILE A 479 -14.05 -4.94 -18.42
N LEU A 480 -14.51 -6.18 -18.64
CA LEU A 480 -15.34 -6.56 -19.77
C LEU A 480 -16.55 -5.61 -19.89
N GLY A 481 -16.70 -4.99 -21.06
CA GLY A 481 -17.75 -3.99 -21.34
C GLY A 481 -17.26 -2.54 -21.33
N THR A 482 -15.99 -2.29 -20.99
CA THR A 482 -15.37 -0.96 -21.13
C THR A 482 -15.47 -0.46 -22.56
N THR A 483 -15.96 0.77 -22.72
CA THR A 483 -16.14 1.43 -24.00
C THR A 483 -15.43 2.78 -23.98
N TYR A 484 -14.36 2.90 -24.76
CA TYR A 484 -13.66 4.16 -25.01
C TYR A 484 -14.51 5.08 -25.89
N PHE A 485 -15.50 5.73 -25.29
CA PHE A 485 -16.46 6.58 -25.99
C PHE A 485 -15.82 7.90 -26.45
N LYS A 486 -16.34 8.42 -27.55
CA LYS A 486 -16.03 9.77 -28.06
C LYS A 486 -17.10 10.75 -27.60
N VAL A 487 -16.78 12.05 -27.64
CA VAL A 487 -17.73 13.12 -27.33
C VAL A 487 -18.17 13.81 -28.62
N PRO A 488 -19.47 13.82 -28.95
CA PRO A 488 -19.97 14.51 -30.14
C PRO A 488 -19.90 16.03 -29.99
N PRO A 489 -20.10 16.78 -31.09
CA PRO A 489 -20.21 18.24 -31.03
C PRO A 489 -21.28 18.71 -30.04
N GLY A 490 -20.94 19.72 -29.25
CA GLY A 490 -21.76 20.24 -28.17
C GLY A 490 -21.27 19.83 -26.78
N LYS A 491 -22.18 19.79 -25.82
CA LYS A 491 -21.87 19.58 -24.40
C LYS A 491 -22.14 18.13 -24.01
N THR A 492 -21.11 17.47 -23.48
CA THR A 492 -21.19 16.11 -22.95
C THR A 492 -20.81 16.12 -21.47
N LYS A 493 -21.69 15.56 -20.63
CA LYS A 493 -21.43 15.40 -19.20
C LYS A 493 -20.68 14.10 -18.95
N VAL A 494 -19.61 14.16 -18.17
CA VAL A 494 -18.79 13.00 -17.79
C VAL A 494 -18.60 12.96 -16.28
N GLN A 495 -18.79 11.78 -15.70
CA GLN A 495 -18.63 11.53 -14.28
C GLN A 495 -17.47 10.58 -14.00
N LEU A 496 -16.74 10.84 -12.91
CA LEU A 496 -15.67 10.02 -12.37
C LEU A 496 -16.13 9.36 -11.08
N LEU A 497 -16.07 8.03 -11.07
CA LEU A 497 -16.37 7.16 -9.94
C LEU A 497 -15.08 6.53 -9.40
N VAL A 498 -14.93 6.54 -8.08
CA VAL A 498 -13.82 5.93 -7.36
C VAL A 498 -14.35 5.18 -6.13
N SER A 499 -13.50 4.38 -5.48
CA SER A 499 -13.87 3.64 -4.26
C SER A 499 -14.31 4.61 -3.15
N SER A 500 -15.22 4.17 -2.28
CA SER A 500 -15.77 5.03 -1.21
C SER A 500 -14.72 5.53 -0.20
N PHE A 501 -13.60 4.83 -0.10
CA PHE A 501 -12.45 5.19 0.75
C PHE A 501 -11.37 6.01 0.01
N ALA A 502 -11.52 6.20 -1.31
CA ALA A 502 -10.56 6.93 -2.11
C ALA A 502 -10.67 8.45 -1.94
N GLU A 503 -9.56 9.15 -2.18
CA GLU A 503 -9.50 10.61 -2.20
C GLU A 503 -8.79 11.02 -3.49
N VAL A 504 -9.45 11.80 -4.34
CA VAL A 504 -8.90 12.32 -5.60
C VAL A 504 -8.31 13.70 -5.35
N GLU A 505 -7.07 13.91 -5.78
CA GLU A 505 -6.38 15.20 -5.73
C GLU A 505 -6.83 16.11 -6.88
N SER A 506 -6.81 15.58 -8.11
CA SER A 506 -7.24 16.27 -9.32
C SER A 506 -7.65 15.26 -10.38
N ALA A 507 -8.59 15.63 -11.24
CA ALA A 507 -8.89 14.89 -12.46
C ALA A 507 -9.18 15.86 -13.61
N THR A 508 -8.70 15.52 -14.80
CA THR A 508 -8.88 16.31 -16.02
C THR A 508 -9.29 15.42 -17.19
N ALA A 509 -10.09 15.99 -18.09
CA ALA A 509 -10.40 15.43 -19.40
C ALA A 509 -9.83 16.35 -20.48
N THR A 510 -9.17 15.78 -21.48
CA THR A 510 -8.53 16.52 -22.56
C THR A 510 -9.00 16.01 -23.91
N ILE A 511 -9.46 16.93 -24.76
CA ILE A 511 -9.89 16.62 -26.13
C ILE A 511 -9.05 17.38 -27.14
N GLN A 512 -9.00 16.85 -28.35
CA GLN A 512 -8.53 17.54 -29.55
C GLN A 512 -9.71 17.65 -30.51
N GLU A 513 -10.04 18.88 -30.90
CA GLU A 513 -11.20 19.15 -31.74
C GLU A 513 -10.87 18.88 -33.20
N VAL A 514 -11.87 18.38 -33.93
CA VAL A 514 -11.76 18.02 -35.33
C VAL A 514 -12.90 18.68 -36.12
N TYR A 515 -12.58 19.17 -37.32
CA TYR A 515 -13.48 19.94 -38.17
C TYR A 515 -13.57 19.33 -39.58
N ILE A 516 -14.74 19.43 -40.21
CA ILE A 516 -14.98 19.04 -41.62
C ILE A 516 -14.51 20.14 -42.57
#